data_AF-A0A9E8AWH6-F1
#
_entry.id   AF-A0A9E8AWH6-F1
#
_cell.length_a   1.000
_cell.length_b   1.000
_cell.length_c   1.000
_cell.angle_alpha   90.00
_cell.angle_beta   90.00
_cell.angle_gamma   90.00
#
_symmetry.space_group_name_H-M   'P 1'
#
loop_
_entity.id
_entity.type
_entity.pdbx_description
1 polymer ?
#
loop_
_entity_poly.entity_id
_entity_poly.type
_entity_poly.pdbx_seq_one_letter_code
_entity_poly.pdbx_strand_id
1 'polypeptide(L)' 'MELDAVKAKMDFATIMDEVVQQFTAQLGVDVTISVEIEARKKDGFDESLQRTIKENCNVLRFSSSEFEED' A
#
# COMPACT_ATOMS: atom_id res chain seq x y z
N MET A 1 -0.43 -11.14 4.27
CA MET A 1 0.99 -11.29 4.68
C MET A 1 1.50 -9.91 5.03
N GLU A 2 2.35 -9.78 6.03
CA GLU A 2 3.05 -8.53 6.29
C GLU A 2 4.31 -8.49 5.42
N LEU A 3 4.54 -7.35 4.77
CA LEU A 3 5.76 -7.13 3.99
C LEU A 3 6.74 -6.31 4.83
N ASP A 4 8.02 -6.70 4.80
CA ASP A 4 9.07 -5.91 5.40
C ASP A 4 9.18 -4.57 4.64
N ALA A 5 9.07 -3.44 5.32
CA ALA A 5 9.03 -2.13 4.67
C ALA A 5 10.26 -1.81 3.81
N VAL A 6 11.43 -2.42 4.10
CA VAL A 6 12.66 -2.25 3.33
C VAL A 6 12.62 -3.08 2.04
N LYS A 7 12.00 -4.26 2.09
CA LYS A 7 11.92 -5.19 0.96
C LYS A 7 10.59 -5.16 0.21
N ALA A 8 9.60 -4.42 0.71
CA ALA A 8 8.22 -4.43 0.22
C ALA A 8 8.12 -4.21 -1.30
N LYS A 9 8.99 -3.37 -1.87
CA LYS A 9 9.04 -3.18 -3.33
C LYS A 9 9.39 -4.46 -4.09
N MET A 10 10.40 -5.19 -3.62
CA MET A 10 10.82 -6.45 -4.25
C MET A 10 9.79 -7.54 -4.01
N ASP A 11 9.30 -7.67 -2.77
CA ASP A 11 8.31 -8.69 -2.43
C ASP A 11 7.01 -8.49 -3.21
N PHE A 12 6.56 -7.24 -3.37
CA PHE A 12 5.38 -6.94 -4.18
C PHE A 12 5.61 -7.25 -5.67
N ALA A 13 6.80 -6.99 -6.21
CA ALA A 13 7.14 -7.40 -7.58
C ALA A 13 7.07 -8.92 -7.75
N THR A 14 7.62 -9.69 -6.79
CA THR A 14 7.52 -11.15 -6.79
C THR A 14 6.06 -11.62 -6.73
N ILE A 15 5.22 -10.99 -5.89
CA ILE A 15 3.77 -11.31 -5.83
C ILE A 15 3.09 -11.03 -7.18
N MET A 16 3.45 -9.93 -7.84
CA MET A 16 2.91 -9.60 -9.16
C MET A 16 3.24 -10.67 -10.20
N ASP A 17 4.50 -11.11 -10.25
CA ASP A 17 4.98 -12.08 -11.26
C ASP A 17 4.49 -13.51 -10.97
N GLU A 18 4.57 -13.95 -9.71
CA GLU A 18 4.29 -15.34 -9.35
C GLU A 18 2.80 -15.63 -9.13
N VAL A 19 2.01 -14.63 -8.76
CA VAL A 19 0.59 -14.82 -8.40
C VAL A 19 -0.34 -14.04 -9.32
N VAL A 20 -0.21 -12.71 -9.36
CA VAL A 20 -1.17 -11.85 -10.07
C VAL A 20 -1.16 -12.15 -11.57
N GLN A 21 0.04 -12.28 -12.16
CA GLN A 21 0.17 -12.55 -13.59
C GLN A 21 -0.55 -13.84 -14.01
N GLN A 22 -0.51 -14.88 -13.18
CA GLN A 22 -1.17 -16.16 -13.45
C GLN A 22 -2.69 -16.02 -13.56
N PHE A 23 -3.30 -15.19 -12.70
CA PHE A 23 -4.72 -14.88 -12.78
C PHE A 23 -5.06 -14.01 -14.00
N THR A 24 -4.29 -12.94 -14.23
CA THR A 24 -4.56 -12.03 -15.36
C THR A 24 -4.37 -12.65 -16.74
N ALA A 25 -3.65 -13.78 -16.82
CA ALA A 25 -3.51 -14.55 -18.06
C ALA A 25 -4.78 -15.33 -18.44
N GLN A 26 -5.74 -15.49 -17.52
CA GLN A 26 -6.98 -16.24 -17.75
C GLN A 26 -8.10 -15.32 -18.25
N LEU A 27 -8.85 -15.79 -19.25
CA LEU A 27 -10.00 -15.05 -19.78
C LEU A 27 -11.14 -15.02 -18.75
N GLY A 28 -11.71 -13.82 -18.52
CA GLY A 28 -12.87 -13.63 -17.66
C GLY A 28 -12.59 -13.58 -16.16
N VAL A 29 -11.32 -13.42 -15.76
CA VAL A 29 -10.95 -13.24 -14.34
C VAL A 29 -10.81 -11.76 -14.01
N ASP A 30 -11.54 -11.31 -12.99
CA ASP A 30 -11.39 -9.99 -12.38
C ASP A 30 -10.47 -10.07 -11.18
N VAL A 31 -9.31 -9.42 -11.25
CA VAL A 31 -8.34 -9.38 -10.15
C VAL A 31 -8.43 -8.03 -9.44
N THR A 32 -8.62 -8.08 -8.12
CA THR A 32 -8.53 -6.90 -7.24
C THR A 32 -7.34 -7.07 -6.30
N ILE A 33 -6.54 -6.02 -6.16
CA ILE A 33 -5.42 -5.97 -5.22
C ILE A 33 -5.69 -4.84 -4.23
N SER A 34 -5.59 -5.15 -2.94
CA SER A 34 -5.73 -4.18 -1.85
C SER A 34 -4.41 -4.12 -1.08
N VAL A 35 -3.91 -2.90 -0.85
CA VAL A 35 -2.67 -2.64 -0.12
C VAL A 35 -2.99 -1.72 1.04
N GLU A 36 -2.54 -2.10 2.22
CA GLU A 36 -2.67 -1.33 3.47
C GLU A 36 -1.27 -1.00 3.98
N ILE A 37 -1.07 0.24 4.42
CA ILE A 37 0.19 0.73 4.98
C ILE A 37 -0.11 1.29 6.36
N GLU A 38 0.37 0.61 7.40
CA GLU A 38 0.30 1.09 8.78
C GLU A 38 1.67 1.59 9.21
N ALA A 39 1.70 2.76 9.86
CA ALA A 39 2.90 3.28 10.49
C ALA A 39 2.53 3.87 11.86
N ARG A 40 3.26 3.48 12.90
CA ARG A 40 3.07 3.99 14.27
C ARG A 40 4.30 4.73 14.73
N LYS A 41 4.08 5.86 15.41
CA LYS A 41 5.12 6.63 16.07
C LYS A 41 4.59 7.15 17.38
N LYS A 42 5.31 6.86 18.47
CA LYS A 42 4.87 7.17 19.85
C LYS A 42 4.45 8.62 20.05
N ASP A 43 5.21 9.55 19.48
CA ASP A 43 4.96 10.99 19.63
C ASP A 43 4.17 11.58 18.43
N GLY A 44 3.54 10.72 17.64
CA GLY A 44 2.86 11.11 16.40
C GLY A 44 3.81 11.53 15.27
N PHE A 45 3.21 11.81 14.13
CA PHE A 45 3.88 12.34 12.94
C PHE A 45 3.68 13.84 12.85
N ASP A 46 4.70 14.58 12.41
CA ASP A 46 4.55 16.02 12.21
C ASP A 46 3.58 16.34 11.06
N GLU A 47 2.98 17.54 11.11
CA GLU A 47 1.97 17.97 10.14
C GLU A 47 2.48 17.97 8.70
N SER A 48 3.78 18.25 8.49
CA SER A 48 4.36 18.29 7.15
C SER A 48 4.39 16.91 6.51
N LEU A 49 4.81 15.89 7.26
CA LEU A 49 4.80 14.51 6.84
C LEU A 49 3.37 14.01 6.62
N GLN A 50 2.46 14.28 7.55
CA GLN A 50 1.05 13.91 7.40
C GLN A 50 0.45 14.49 6.12
N ARG A 51 0.73 15.78 5.83
CA ARG A 51 0.28 16.46 4.62
C ARG A 51 0.87 15.81 3.37
N THR A 52 2.18 15.56 3.33
CA THR A 52 2.82 14.91 2.19
C THR A 52 2.23 13.53 1.91
N ILE A 53 1.96 12.73 2.94
CA ILE A 53 1.35 11.41 2.77
C ILE A 53 -0.08 11.53 2.25
N LYS A 54 -0.91 12.40 2.84
CA LYS A 54 -2.28 12.64 2.36
C LYS A 54 -2.32 13.10 0.89
N GLU A 55 -1.43 13.99 0.49
CA GLU A 55 -1.31 14.45 -0.90
C GLU A 55 -0.93 13.30 -1.85
N ASN A 56 0.05 12.46 -1.46
CA ASN A 56 0.44 11.28 -2.23
C ASN A 56 -0.69 10.25 -2.34
N CYS A 57 -1.38 9.95 -1.24
CA CYS A 57 -2.52 9.04 -1.22
C CYS A 57 -3.64 9.53 -2.14
N ASN A 58 -3.92 10.83 -2.16
CA ASN A 58 -4.89 11.42 -3.07
C ASN A 58 -4.47 11.29 -4.55
N VAL A 59 -3.21 11.56 -4.88
CA VAL A 59 -2.67 11.39 -6.24
C VAL A 59 -2.73 9.92 -6.69
N LEU A 60 -2.40 9.00 -5.79
CA LEU A 60 -2.40 7.55 -6.03
C LEU A 60 -3.79 6.91 -5.87
N ARG A 61 -4.81 7.70 -5.53
CA ARG A 61 -6.21 7.27 -5.37
C ARG A 61 -6.39 6.16 -4.34
N PHE A 62 -5.64 6.23 -3.23
CA PHE A 62 -5.94 5.41 -2.06
C PHE A 62 -7.37 5.69 -1.60
N SER A 63 -8.08 4.65 -1.18
CA SER A 63 -9.47 4.75 -0.71
C SER A 63 -9.59 5.54 0.59
N SER A 64 -8.55 5.50 1.43
CA SER A 64 -8.47 6.20 2.71
C SER A 64 -7.02 6.59 3.01
N SER A 65 -6.85 7.66 3.77
CA SER A 65 -5.55 8.09 4.30
C SER A 65 -5.78 8.88 5.58
N GLU A 66 -5.73 8.20 6.71
CA GLU A 66 -6.10 8.73 8.03
C GLU A 66 -4.89 8.71 8.96
N PHE A 67 -4.84 9.67 9.87
CA PHE A 67 -3.85 9.73 10.95
C PHE A 67 -4.66 9.92 12.22
N GLU A 68 -4.50 8.99 13.15
CA GLU A 68 -5.20 8.98 14.42
C GLU A 68 -4.18 9.23 15.55
N GLU A 69 -4.62 9.94 16.58
CA GLU A 69 -3.91 9.97 17.86
C GLU A 69 -4.47 8.79 18.67
N ASP A 70 -3.61 7.81 19.00
CA ASP A 70 -3.96 6.67 19.86
C ASP A 70 -4.38 7.11 21.28
#